data_AF-A0A380CUU2-F1
#
_entry.id   AF-A0A380CUU2-F1
#
_cell.length_a   1.000
_cell.length_b   1.000
_cell.length_c   1.000
_cell.angle_alpha   90.00
_cell.angle_beta   90.00
_cell.angle_gamma   90.00
#
_symmetry.space_group_name_H-M   'P 1'
#
loop_
_entity.id
_entity.type
_entity.pdbx_description
1 polymer ?
#
loop_
_entity_poly.entity_id
_entity_poly.type
_entity_poly.pdbx_seq_one_letter_code
_entity_poly.pdbx_strand_id
1 'polypeptide(L)'
;MKYPINENEMPLNELEKLGLYKDGGFSISPENIDALLAGRRTDMLSMAGLNIDGFAIRQLDAKLFLSRNTDGTVQLNIHPIYREPQWHPLLSDDEEKALIAGEKHVVSKEQEIDGNKKKKVIIEYDDLTREFVAYEPDEVQAPIRVNGEELSEQQQEVFRNGEVVELKDGTKIQHSATDNKGIRSDRKRLILSVLLDGGISYLVFRGINNLKGRVEPQSEGYSEGYNRALTDMMMADKKQKHGNEKTVQDLVQNLRDKQESRGYGRTVAR
;
A
#
# COMPACT_ATOMS: atom_id res chain seq x y z
N MET A 1 2.27 1.34 10.29
CA MET A 1 1.53 1.98 9.18
C MET A 1 0.07 1.96 9.56
N LYS A 2 -0.64 3.08 9.49
CA LYS A 2 -2.09 3.09 9.74
C LYS A 2 -2.78 2.84 8.40
N TYR A 3 -3.32 1.65 8.24
CA TYR A 3 -4.11 1.30 7.07
C TYR A 3 -5.48 2.01 7.11
N PRO A 4 -6.10 2.32 5.95
CA PRO A 4 -7.47 2.83 5.88
C PRO A 4 -8.51 1.83 6.40
N ILE A 5 -8.16 0.54 6.40
CA ILE A 5 -9.00 -0.55 6.90
C ILE A 5 -8.23 -1.27 8.00
N ASN A 6 -8.86 -1.43 9.16
CA ASN A 6 -8.27 -2.16 10.27
C ASN A 6 -8.48 -3.66 10.07
N GLU A 7 -7.54 -4.47 10.57
CA GLU A 7 -7.59 -5.94 10.43
C GLU A 7 -8.84 -6.57 11.06
N ASN A 8 -9.36 -5.98 12.14
CA ASN A 8 -10.61 -6.43 12.78
C ASN A 8 -11.88 -6.07 12.00
N GLU A 9 -11.78 -5.25 10.95
CA GLU A 9 -12.88 -4.91 10.04
C GLU A 9 -12.88 -5.81 8.79
N MET A 10 -11.93 -6.75 8.67
CA MET A 10 -11.85 -7.66 7.53
C MET A 10 -13.14 -8.49 7.38
N PRO A 11 -13.70 -8.63 6.16
CA PRO A 11 -14.91 -9.40 5.90
C PRO A 11 -14.60 -10.91 5.93
N LEU A 12 -14.40 -11.46 7.13
CA LEU A 12 -13.92 -12.84 7.32
C LEU A 12 -14.89 -13.88 6.73
N ASN A 13 -16.20 -13.68 6.86
CA ASN A 13 -17.20 -14.61 6.32
C ASN A 13 -17.11 -14.72 4.79
N GLU A 14 -16.90 -13.61 4.10
CA GLU A 14 -16.73 -13.55 2.66
C GLU A 14 -15.41 -14.20 2.23
N LEU A 15 -14.34 -13.96 2.98
CA LEU A 15 -13.04 -14.60 2.73
C LEU A 15 -13.10 -16.12 2.98
N GLU A 16 -13.86 -16.60 3.96
CA GLU A 16 -14.12 -18.04 4.18
C GLU A 16 -14.86 -18.68 3.01
N LYS A 17 -15.90 -18.02 2.47
CA LYS A 17 -16.63 -18.49 1.28
C LYS A 17 -15.73 -18.64 0.06
N LEU A 18 -14.69 -17.81 -0.03
CA LEU A 18 -13.66 -17.87 -1.08
C LEU A 18 -12.50 -18.84 -0.77
N GLY A 19 -12.51 -19.48 0.40
CA GLY A 19 -11.43 -20.37 0.84
C GLY A 19 -10.13 -19.63 1.18
N LEU A 20 -10.19 -18.31 1.38
CA LEU A 20 -9.04 -17.45 1.68
C LEU A 20 -8.81 -17.25 3.17
N TYR A 21 -9.77 -17.65 4.01
CA TYR A 21 -9.65 -17.69 5.46
C TYR A 21 -10.17 -19.03 5.97
N LYS A 22 -9.42 -19.68 6.86
CA LYS A 22 -9.79 -20.97 7.46
C LYS A 22 -9.02 -21.20 8.76
N ASP A 23 -9.66 -21.81 9.75
CA ASP A 23 -9.05 -22.22 11.02
C ASP A 23 -8.30 -21.07 11.75
N GLY A 24 -8.78 -19.83 11.59
CA GLY A 24 -8.17 -18.64 12.20
C GLY A 24 -7.01 -18.02 11.41
N GLY A 25 -6.72 -18.50 10.20
CA GLY A 25 -5.61 -18.02 9.38
C GLY A 25 -6.00 -17.67 7.94
N PHE A 26 -5.28 -16.72 7.36
CA PHE A 26 -5.38 -16.37 5.94
C PHE A 26 -4.57 -17.34 5.07
N SER A 27 -5.14 -17.72 3.93
CA SER A 27 -4.50 -18.59 2.93
C SER A 27 -3.88 -17.82 1.76
N ILE A 28 -3.63 -16.51 1.94
CA ILE A 28 -2.99 -15.62 0.97
C ILE A 28 -1.72 -15.01 1.55
N SER A 29 -0.85 -14.51 0.68
CA SER A 29 0.44 -13.96 1.12
C SER A 29 0.25 -12.71 2.00
N PRO A 30 1.19 -12.42 2.92
CA PRO A 30 1.17 -11.20 3.72
C PRO A 30 1.06 -9.93 2.86
N GLU A 31 1.71 -9.89 1.69
CA GLU A 31 1.64 -8.74 0.77
C GLU A 31 0.22 -8.51 0.23
N ASN A 32 -0.55 -9.57 0.02
CA ASN A 32 -1.94 -9.46 -0.39
C ASN A 32 -2.84 -9.04 0.78
N ILE A 33 -2.54 -9.46 2.01
CA ILE A 33 -3.22 -8.93 3.20
C ILE A 33 -2.95 -7.43 3.35
N ASP A 34 -1.68 -7.02 3.25
CA ASP A 34 -1.29 -5.60 3.29
C ASP A 34 -1.97 -4.79 2.17
N ALA A 35 -2.14 -5.39 0.98
CA ALA A 35 -2.86 -4.76 -0.12
C ALA A 35 -4.34 -4.54 0.23
N LEU A 36 -5.03 -5.58 0.74
CA LEU A 36 -6.44 -5.48 1.16
C LEU A 36 -6.64 -4.42 2.24
N LEU A 37 -5.80 -4.41 3.28
CA LEU A 37 -5.86 -3.41 4.35
C LEU A 37 -5.59 -1.99 3.83
N ALA A 38 -4.69 -1.86 2.85
CA ALA A 38 -4.41 -0.60 2.16
C ALA A 38 -5.51 -0.16 1.17
N GLY A 39 -6.58 -0.95 0.99
CA GLY A 39 -7.60 -0.70 -0.04
C GLY A 39 -7.10 -0.91 -1.47
N ARG A 40 -5.96 -1.58 -1.65
CA ARG A 40 -5.36 -1.89 -2.95
C ARG A 40 -5.84 -3.24 -3.47
N ARG A 41 -5.71 -3.44 -4.79
CA ARG A 41 -5.94 -4.74 -5.42
C ARG A 41 -4.86 -5.75 -5.01
N THR A 42 -5.23 -7.00 -4.78
CA THR A 42 -4.29 -8.10 -4.60
C THR A 42 -3.61 -8.47 -5.92
N ASP A 43 -2.58 -9.33 -5.83
CA ASP A 43 -2.20 -10.16 -6.98
C ASP A 43 -3.35 -11.08 -7.39
N MET A 44 -3.24 -11.72 -8.56
CA MET A 44 -4.24 -12.70 -9.01
C MET A 44 -4.29 -13.87 -8.02
N LEU A 45 -5.47 -14.14 -7.46
CA LEU A 45 -5.73 -15.25 -6.57
C LEU A 45 -6.52 -16.33 -7.31
N SER A 46 -6.08 -17.59 -7.17
CA SER A 46 -6.80 -18.75 -7.71
C SER A 46 -7.53 -19.45 -6.58
N MET A 47 -8.85 -19.36 -6.59
CA MET A 47 -9.74 -19.97 -5.60
C MET A 47 -10.46 -21.15 -6.24
N ALA A 48 -10.54 -22.30 -5.57
CA ALA A 48 -11.06 -23.52 -6.17
C ALA A 48 -12.09 -24.22 -5.26
N GLY A 49 -13.00 -24.97 -5.88
CA GLY A 49 -14.01 -25.75 -5.18
C GLY A 49 -15.00 -24.89 -4.39
N LEU A 50 -15.34 -23.71 -4.92
CA LEU A 50 -16.23 -22.77 -4.24
C LEU A 50 -17.68 -23.20 -4.37
N ASN A 51 -18.46 -22.91 -3.34
CA ASN A 51 -19.92 -23.02 -3.36
C ASN A 51 -20.51 -21.68 -2.92
N ILE A 52 -20.93 -20.88 -3.90
CA ILE A 52 -21.46 -19.53 -3.67
C ILE A 52 -22.94 -19.56 -4.04
N ASP A 53 -23.80 -19.31 -3.07
CA ASP A 53 -25.26 -19.25 -3.23
C ASP A 53 -25.86 -20.47 -3.95
N GLY A 54 -25.31 -21.67 -3.70
CA GLY A 54 -25.75 -22.93 -4.30
C GLY A 54 -25.13 -23.25 -5.66
N PHE A 55 -24.29 -22.36 -6.19
CA PHE A 55 -23.53 -22.60 -7.41
C PHE A 55 -22.14 -23.15 -7.09
N ALA A 56 -21.86 -24.35 -7.61
CA ALA A 56 -20.53 -24.93 -7.55
C ALA A 56 -19.64 -24.28 -8.62
N ILE A 57 -18.63 -23.52 -8.17
CA ILE A 57 -17.61 -22.92 -9.02
C ILE A 57 -16.32 -23.71 -8.84
N ARG A 58 -15.91 -24.42 -9.89
CA ARG A 58 -14.71 -25.26 -9.84
C ARG A 58 -13.45 -24.44 -9.55
N GLN A 59 -13.30 -23.31 -10.22
CA GLN A 59 -12.17 -22.40 -10.09
C GLN A 59 -12.60 -20.98 -10.43
N LEU A 60 -12.09 -20.02 -9.67
CA LEU A 60 -12.23 -18.59 -9.88
C LEU A 60 -10.86 -17.95 -9.71
N ASP A 61 -10.36 -17.37 -10.80
CA ASP A 61 -9.17 -16.52 -10.77
C ASP A 61 -9.64 -15.07 -10.73
N ALA A 62 -9.28 -14.35 -9.66
CA ALA A 62 -9.68 -12.96 -9.47
C ALA A 62 -8.65 -12.16 -8.66
N LYS A 63 -8.62 -10.85 -8.89
CA LYS A 63 -8.04 -9.90 -7.94
C LYS A 63 -9.11 -9.43 -6.96
N LEU A 64 -8.71 -9.13 -5.74
CA LEU A 64 -9.60 -8.66 -4.69
C LEU A 64 -9.17 -7.28 -4.20
N PHE A 65 -10.12 -6.47 -3.73
CA PHE A 65 -9.79 -5.27 -2.95
C PHE A 65 -10.90 -5.00 -1.92
N LEU A 66 -10.58 -4.22 -0.90
CA LEU A 66 -11.55 -3.79 0.09
C LEU A 66 -11.89 -2.31 -0.10
N SER A 67 -13.19 -2.01 -0.04
CA SER A 67 -13.70 -0.64 -0.03
C SER A 67 -14.52 -0.39 1.23
N ARG A 68 -14.64 0.88 1.61
CA ARG A 68 -15.55 1.30 2.68
C ARG A 68 -16.81 1.90 2.05
N ASN A 69 -17.96 1.38 2.44
CA ASN A 69 -19.26 1.92 2.06
C ASN A 69 -19.55 3.25 2.76
N THR A 70 -20.57 3.96 2.29
CA THR A 70 -21.02 5.23 2.88
C THR A 70 -21.51 5.08 4.32
N ASP A 71 -21.98 3.89 4.71
CA ASP A 71 -22.38 3.55 6.08
C ASP A 71 -21.19 3.14 6.98
N GLY A 72 -19.97 3.14 6.43
CA GLY A 72 -18.74 2.77 7.12
C GLY A 72 -18.42 1.28 7.10
N THR A 73 -19.28 0.41 6.56
CA THR A 73 -19.03 -1.03 6.46
C THR A 73 -17.93 -1.33 5.43
N VAL A 74 -17.12 -2.36 5.70
CA VAL A 74 -16.07 -2.82 4.77
C VAL A 74 -16.66 -3.88 3.84
N GLN A 75 -16.49 -3.68 2.54
CA GLN A 75 -16.95 -4.59 1.50
C GLN A 75 -15.77 -5.24 0.78
N LEU A 76 -15.88 -6.55 0.53
CA LEU A 76 -14.99 -7.28 -0.36
C LEU A 76 -15.49 -7.16 -1.81
N ASN A 77 -14.60 -6.72 -2.69
CA ASN A 77 -14.85 -6.63 -4.12
C ASN A 77 -14.02 -7.65 -4.86
N ILE A 78 -14.61 -8.28 -5.88
CA ILE A 78 -14.02 -9.36 -6.66
C ILE A 78 -13.93 -8.92 -8.12
N HIS A 79 -12.72 -8.92 -8.66
CA HIS A 79 -12.43 -8.58 -10.05
C HIS A 79 -11.95 -9.82 -10.82
N PRO A 80 -12.86 -10.53 -11.51
CA PRO A 80 -12.50 -11.72 -12.28
C PRO A 80 -11.74 -11.36 -13.57
N ILE A 81 -11.19 -12.37 -14.23
CA ILE A 81 -10.61 -12.22 -15.57
C ILE A 81 -11.74 -12.12 -16.60
N TYR A 82 -11.93 -10.93 -17.20
CA TYR A 82 -12.90 -10.75 -18.28
C TYR A 82 -12.37 -11.30 -19.61
N ARG A 83 -13.29 -11.75 -20.46
CA ARG A 83 -12.96 -12.24 -21.81
C ARG A 83 -12.55 -11.10 -22.74
N GLU A 84 -13.10 -9.92 -22.57
CA GLU A 84 -12.80 -8.74 -23.38
C GLU A 84 -12.58 -7.53 -22.45
N PRO A 85 -11.77 -6.53 -22.85
CA PRO A 85 -11.63 -5.30 -22.09
C PRO A 85 -12.99 -4.68 -21.76
N GLN A 86 -13.22 -4.36 -20.48
CA GLN A 86 -14.45 -3.70 -20.04
C GLN A 86 -14.33 -2.19 -20.26
N TRP A 87 -15.18 -1.63 -21.11
CA TRP A 87 -15.16 -0.21 -21.49
C TRP A 87 -15.29 0.74 -20.28
N HIS A 88 -14.50 1.82 -20.25
CA HIS A 88 -14.60 2.85 -19.22
C HIS A 88 -15.28 4.11 -19.77
N PRO A 89 -16.39 4.58 -19.15
CA PRO A 89 -17.23 5.64 -19.73
C PRO A 89 -16.55 7.01 -19.90
N LEU A 90 -15.42 7.25 -19.21
CA LEU A 90 -14.65 8.49 -19.32
C LEU A 90 -13.56 8.45 -20.40
N LEU A 91 -13.23 7.28 -20.95
CA LEU A 91 -12.16 7.12 -21.94
C LEU A 91 -12.73 7.18 -23.36
N SER A 92 -11.95 7.75 -24.27
CA SER A 92 -12.18 7.56 -25.70
C SER A 92 -11.59 6.23 -26.20
N ASP A 93 -12.06 5.74 -27.33
CA ASP A 93 -11.53 4.52 -27.96
C ASP A 93 -10.01 4.56 -28.16
N ASP A 94 -9.46 5.72 -28.54
CA ASP A 94 -8.01 5.88 -28.77
C ASP A 94 -7.22 5.85 -27.46
N GLU A 95 -7.78 6.41 -26.37
CA GLU A 95 -7.16 6.35 -25.06
C GLU A 95 -7.17 4.93 -24.50
N GLU A 96 -8.28 4.21 -24.66
CA GLU A 96 -8.37 2.79 -24.28
C GLU A 96 -7.36 1.95 -25.03
N LYS A 97 -7.30 2.08 -26.37
CA LYS A 97 -6.32 1.37 -27.20
C LYS A 97 -4.89 1.68 -26.75
N ALA A 98 -4.57 2.95 -26.47
CA ALA A 98 -3.25 3.35 -26.02
C ALA A 98 -2.89 2.76 -24.65
N LEU A 99 -3.86 2.70 -23.71
CA LEU A 99 -3.68 2.07 -22.40
C LEU A 99 -3.51 0.55 -22.51
N ILE A 100 -4.33 -0.11 -23.32
CA ILE A 100 -4.28 -1.56 -23.57
C ILE A 100 -2.96 -1.95 -24.28
N ALA A 101 -2.53 -1.16 -25.25
CA ALA A 101 -1.27 -1.37 -25.97
C ALA A 101 -0.03 -1.03 -25.13
N GLY A 102 -0.21 -0.36 -23.98
CA GLY A 102 0.88 0.10 -23.12
C GLY A 102 1.64 1.33 -23.66
N GLU A 103 1.12 1.98 -24.71
CA GLU A 103 1.64 3.25 -25.25
C GLU A 103 1.43 4.40 -24.26
N LYS A 104 0.34 4.34 -23.49
CA LYS A 104 0.10 5.15 -22.30
C LYS A 104 -0.04 4.23 -21.10
N HIS A 105 0.41 4.69 -19.94
CA HIS A 105 0.23 3.94 -18.69
C HIS A 105 -0.98 4.43 -17.90
N VAL A 106 -1.25 5.72 -17.99
CA VAL A 106 -2.35 6.39 -17.32
C VAL A 106 -2.98 7.44 -18.22
N VAL A 107 -4.25 7.74 -17.97
CA VAL A 107 -4.99 8.86 -18.56
C VAL A 107 -5.66 9.64 -17.45
N SER A 108 -5.46 10.96 -17.43
CA SER A 108 -6.14 11.86 -16.49
C SER A 108 -7.47 12.34 -17.07
N LYS A 109 -8.54 12.26 -16.28
CA LYS A 109 -9.87 12.75 -16.64
C LYS A 109 -10.47 13.61 -15.54
N GLU A 110 -11.45 14.42 -15.92
CA GLU A 110 -12.36 15.06 -14.96
C GLU A 110 -13.65 14.24 -14.90
N GLN A 111 -14.08 13.88 -13.69
CA GLN A 111 -15.36 13.21 -13.45
C GLN A 111 -16.30 14.16 -12.72
N GLU A 112 -17.52 14.30 -13.23
CA GLU A 112 -18.59 15.04 -12.57
C GLU A 112 -19.22 14.19 -11.45
N ILE A 113 -19.39 14.77 -10.26
CA ILE A 113 -19.99 14.08 -9.11
C ILE A 113 -21.42 14.57 -8.87
N ASP A 114 -21.61 15.89 -8.77
CA ASP A 114 -22.90 16.51 -8.40
C ASP A 114 -23.15 17.82 -9.18
N GLY A 115 -23.39 17.74 -10.49
CA GLY A 115 -23.91 18.84 -11.33
C GLY A 115 -22.97 20.04 -11.60
N ASN A 116 -22.05 20.31 -10.68
CA ASN A 116 -21.11 21.44 -10.70
C ASN A 116 -19.76 21.10 -10.04
N LYS A 117 -19.66 19.98 -9.31
CA LYS A 117 -18.39 19.52 -8.73
C LYS A 117 -17.72 18.53 -9.67
N LYS A 118 -16.47 18.82 -9.99
CA LYS A 118 -15.59 17.93 -10.73
C LYS A 118 -14.47 17.45 -9.83
N LYS A 119 -14.09 16.20 -9.99
CA LYS A 119 -12.85 15.65 -9.43
C LYS A 119 -11.94 15.17 -10.53
N LYS A 120 -10.63 15.24 -10.28
CA LYS A 120 -9.63 14.61 -11.14
C LYS A 120 -9.58 13.12 -10.83
N VAL A 121 -9.58 12.29 -11.86
CA VAL A 121 -9.35 10.84 -11.75
C VAL A 121 -8.24 10.42 -12.69
N ILE A 122 -7.42 9.48 -12.23
CA ILE A 122 -6.39 8.83 -13.03
C ILE A 122 -6.90 7.43 -13.37
N ILE A 123 -6.81 7.05 -14.64
CA ILE A 123 -7.30 5.77 -15.15
C ILE A 123 -6.12 4.99 -15.72
N GLU A 124 -5.93 3.75 -15.27
CA GLU A 124 -4.96 2.79 -15.81
C GLU A 124 -5.63 1.47 -16.22
N TYR A 125 -4.95 0.65 -17.02
CA TYR A 125 -5.46 -0.64 -17.47
C TYR A 125 -4.81 -1.82 -16.73
N ASP A 126 -5.64 -2.72 -16.19
CA ASP A 126 -5.24 -3.96 -15.54
C ASP A 126 -5.23 -5.11 -16.56
N ASP A 127 -4.05 -5.49 -17.06
CA ASP A 127 -3.93 -6.53 -18.09
C ASP A 127 -4.44 -7.90 -17.62
N LEU A 128 -4.41 -8.14 -16.30
CA LEU A 128 -4.78 -9.43 -15.72
C LEU A 128 -6.30 -9.59 -15.63
N THR A 129 -7.03 -8.54 -15.28
CA THR A 129 -8.51 -8.59 -15.20
C THR A 129 -9.18 -8.08 -16.48
N ARG A 130 -8.45 -7.37 -17.34
CA ARG A 130 -8.95 -6.65 -18.52
C ARG A 130 -9.97 -5.56 -18.16
N GLU A 131 -9.67 -4.83 -17.09
CA GLU A 131 -10.48 -3.71 -16.64
C GLU A 131 -9.67 -2.42 -16.64
N PHE A 132 -10.36 -1.29 -16.80
CA PHE A 132 -9.79 0.01 -16.46
C PHE A 132 -10.10 0.36 -15.01
N VAL A 133 -9.08 0.79 -14.29
CA VAL A 133 -9.15 1.14 -12.87
C VAL A 133 -8.97 2.64 -12.74
N ALA A 134 -9.93 3.29 -12.10
CA ALA A 134 -9.88 4.72 -11.81
C ALA A 134 -9.57 4.96 -10.33
N TYR A 135 -8.75 5.97 -10.03
CA TYR A 135 -8.48 6.41 -8.65
C TYR A 135 -8.33 7.93 -8.59
N GLU A 136 -8.51 8.49 -7.40
CA GLU A 136 -8.30 9.92 -7.14
C GLU A 136 -6.85 10.16 -6.73
N PRO A 137 -6.09 11.03 -7.43
CA PRO A 137 -4.68 11.23 -7.13
C PRO A 137 -4.47 11.80 -5.72
N ASP A 138 -5.41 12.58 -5.19
CA ASP A 138 -5.33 13.18 -3.85
C ASP A 138 -5.47 12.14 -2.72
N GLU A 139 -6.05 10.97 -3.00
CA GLU A 139 -6.14 9.85 -2.05
C GLU A 139 -4.85 9.01 -2.03
N VAL A 140 -3.96 9.20 -3.00
CA VAL A 140 -2.71 8.45 -3.08
C VAL A 140 -1.67 9.01 -2.11
N GLN A 141 -1.27 8.18 -1.15
CA GLN A 141 -0.16 8.50 -0.25
C GLN A 141 1.18 8.35 -0.98
N ALA A 142 1.77 9.48 -1.38
CA ALA A 142 3.11 9.50 -1.96
C ALA A 142 4.19 9.23 -0.88
N PRO A 143 5.25 8.48 -1.20
CA PRO A 143 6.39 8.35 -0.30
C PRO A 143 7.14 9.68 -0.17
N ILE A 144 7.67 9.95 1.02
CA ILE A 144 8.45 11.17 1.26
C ILE A 144 9.90 10.96 0.83
N ARG A 145 10.43 9.77 1.06
CA ARG A 145 11.74 9.37 0.54
C ARG A 145 11.68 8.03 -0.14
N VAL A 146 12.51 7.86 -1.16
CA VAL A 146 12.72 6.61 -1.88
C VAL A 146 14.21 6.37 -1.98
N ASN A 147 14.67 5.21 -1.49
CA ASN A 147 16.10 4.89 -1.43
C ASN A 147 16.93 6.01 -0.76
N GLY A 148 16.35 6.62 0.28
CA GLY A 148 17.01 7.69 1.04
C GLY A 148 17.02 9.04 0.35
N GLU A 149 16.56 9.17 -0.90
CA GLU A 149 16.35 10.45 -1.57
C GLU A 149 14.98 11.02 -1.23
N GLU A 150 14.91 12.29 -0.82
CA GLU A 150 13.65 12.98 -0.53
C GLU A 150 12.98 13.44 -1.83
N LEU A 151 11.68 13.12 -1.97
CA LEU A 151 10.89 13.54 -3.12
C LEU A 151 10.42 14.98 -2.93
N SER A 152 10.64 15.81 -3.95
CA SER A 152 10.04 17.15 -4.00
C SER A 152 8.51 17.08 -4.07
N GLU A 153 7.82 18.16 -3.72
CA GLU A 153 6.35 18.24 -3.85
C GLU A 153 5.89 17.92 -5.28
N GLN A 154 6.64 18.40 -6.28
CA GLN A 154 6.39 18.11 -7.69
C GLN A 154 6.57 16.61 -8.00
N GLN A 155 7.63 15.96 -7.51
CA GLN A 155 7.81 14.52 -7.70
C GLN A 155 6.69 13.71 -7.03
N GLN A 156 6.24 14.14 -5.84
CA GLN A 156 5.11 13.50 -5.17
C GLN A 156 3.80 13.69 -5.96
N GLU A 157 3.58 14.85 -6.57
CA GLU A 157 2.44 15.09 -7.44
C GLU A 157 2.49 14.23 -8.71
N VAL A 158 3.65 14.15 -9.38
CA VAL A 158 3.88 13.25 -10.53
C VAL A 158 3.57 11.80 -10.14
N PHE A 159 4.05 11.36 -8.98
CA PHE A 159 3.76 10.02 -8.45
C PHE A 159 2.26 9.79 -8.24
N ARG A 160 1.56 10.72 -7.57
CA ARG A 160 0.10 10.65 -7.36
C ARG A 160 -0.66 10.56 -8.68
N ASN A 161 -0.20 11.26 -9.71
CA ASN A 161 -0.79 11.22 -11.05
C ASN A 161 -0.48 9.93 -11.84
N GLY A 162 0.25 8.97 -11.25
CA GLY A 162 0.58 7.70 -11.90
C GLY A 162 1.65 7.83 -12.99
N GLU A 163 2.34 8.97 -13.02
CA GLU A 163 3.45 9.24 -13.94
C GLU A 163 4.78 8.74 -13.34
N VAL A 164 5.80 8.59 -14.21
CA VAL A 164 7.10 8.08 -13.79
C VAL A 164 7.91 9.18 -13.12
N VAL A 165 8.35 8.91 -11.89
CA VAL A 165 9.30 9.73 -11.15
C VAL A 165 10.69 9.10 -11.28
N GLU A 166 11.66 9.90 -11.70
CA GLU A 166 13.07 9.51 -11.75
C GLU A 166 13.86 10.20 -10.62
N LEU A 167 14.65 9.41 -9.89
CA LEU A 167 15.56 9.87 -8.84
C LEU A 167 16.95 10.18 -9.41
N LYS A 168 17.79 10.85 -8.62
CA LYS A 168 19.16 11.20 -9.06
C LYS A 168 20.04 9.99 -9.34
N ASP A 169 19.80 8.86 -8.67
CA ASP A 169 20.51 7.59 -8.89
C ASP A 169 19.96 6.77 -10.08
N GLY A 170 19.07 7.36 -10.87
CA GLY A 170 18.40 6.75 -12.01
C GLY A 170 17.33 5.72 -11.64
N THR A 171 16.98 5.58 -10.34
CA THR A 171 15.82 4.79 -9.93
C THR A 171 14.56 5.46 -10.46
N LYS A 172 13.68 4.69 -11.07
CA LYS A 172 12.39 5.12 -11.58
C LYS A 172 11.28 4.41 -10.82
N ILE A 173 10.27 5.17 -10.41
CA ILE A 173 9.10 4.66 -9.69
C ILE A 173 7.83 5.20 -10.31
N GLN A 174 6.74 4.48 -10.12
CA GLN A 174 5.41 4.84 -10.63
C GLN A 174 4.35 4.30 -9.67
N HIS A 175 3.32 5.09 -9.34
CA HIS A 175 2.15 4.59 -8.63
C HIS A 175 1.37 3.59 -9.50
N SER A 176 0.73 2.58 -8.89
CA SER A 176 -0.18 1.68 -9.60
C SER A 176 -1.27 1.17 -8.67
N ALA A 177 -2.52 1.49 -8.99
CA ALA A 177 -3.74 0.96 -8.35
C ALA A 177 -4.03 -0.50 -8.76
N THR A 178 -3.36 -1.01 -9.80
CA THR A 178 -3.49 -2.41 -10.24
C THR A 178 -2.49 -3.37 -9.61
N ASP A 179 -1.50 -2.84 -8.88
CA ASP A 179 -0.41 -3.60 -8.25
C ASP A 179 -0.60 -3.70 -6.73
N ASN A 180 -0.32 -4.88 -6.15
CA ASN A 180 -0.54 -5.11 -4.72
C ASN A 180 0.33 -4.25 -3.80
N LYS A 181 1.50 -3.82 -4.29
CA LYS A 181 2.40 -2.93 -3.55
C LYS A 181 2.04 -1.46 -3.73
N GLY A 182 1.11 -1.12 -4.63
CA GLY A 182 0.75 0.26 -4.95
C GLY A 182 1.84 1.02 -5.72
N ILE A 183 2.92 0.34 -6.10
CA ILE A 183 4.11 0.95 -6.70
C ILE A 183 4.80 -0.03 -7.64
N ARG A 184 5.28 0.50 -8.76
CA ARG A 184 6.14 -0.16 -9.74
C ARG A 184 7.48 0.54 -9.82
N SER A 185 8.51 -0.17 -10.26
CA SER A 185 9.86 0.40 -10.38
C SER A 185 10.73 -0.32 -11.38
N ASP A 186 11.72 0.36 -11.94
CA ASP A 186 12.81 -0.26 -12.70
C ASP A 186 13.77 -1.10 -11.81
N ARG A 187 13.59 -1.04 -10.49
CA ARG A 187 14.31 -1.80 -9.46
C ARG A 187 13.40 -2.82 -8.79
N LYS A 188 13.93 -4.01 -8.49
CA LYS A 188 13.20 -5.04 -7.73
C LYS A 188 13.04 -4.73 -6.24
N ARG A 189 13.83 -3.80 -5.71
CA ARG A 189 13.90 -3.48 -4.27
C ARG A 189 13.90 -1.96 -4.09
N LEU A 190 13.11 -1.50 -3.12
CA LEU A 190 13.07 -0.11 -2.70
C LEU A 190 12.93 -0.04 -1.19
N ILE A 191 13.43 1.05 -0.62
CA ILE A 191 13.11 1.45 0.75
C ILE A 191 12.36 2.79 0.67
N LEU A 192 11.12 2.80 1.12
CA LEU A 192 10.31 4.01 1.21
C LEU A 192 10.34 4.53 2.64
N SER A 193 10.34 5.86 2.79
CA SER A 193 10.10 6.51 4.08
C SER A 193 8.79 7.29 4.03
N VAL A 194 7.96 7.10 5.05
CA VAL A 194 6.70 7.83 5.24
C VAL A 194 6.66 8.47 6.62
N LEU A 195 6.00 9.61 6.75
CA LEU A 195 5.70 10.22 8.04
C LEU A 195 4.50 9.50 8.65
N LEU A 196 4.68 8.97 9.85
CA LEU A 196 3.63 8.33 10.63
C LEU A 196 3.77 8.76 12.08
N ASP A 197 2.68 9.23 12.69
CA ASP A 197 2.59 9.55 14.12
C ASP A 197 3.72 10.47 14.66
N GLY A 198 4.20 11.39 13.82
CA GLY A 198 5.27 12.33 14.18
C GLY A 198 6.71 11.81 14.03
N GLY A 199 6.90 10.63 13.43
CA GLY A 199 8.22 10.05 13.12
C GLY A 199 8.33 9.48 11.71
N ILE A 200 9.55 9.15 11.29
CA ILE A 200 9.80 8.48 10.01
C ILE A 200 9.67 6.97 10.20
N SER A 201 8.78 6.35 9.43
CA SER A 201 8.67 4.90 9.29
C SER A 201 9.29 4.44 7.96
N TYR A 202 9.94 3.28 7.96
CA TYR A 202 10.53 2.68 6.76
C TYR A 202 9.69 1.50 6.27
N LEU A 203 9.51 1.41 4.96
CA LEU A 203 8.86 0.29 4.28
C LEU A 203 9.87 -0.35 3.33
N VAL A 204 10.12 -1.64 3.50
CA VAL A 204 11.05 -2.39 2.65
C VAL A 204 10.26 -3.17 1.64
N PHE A 205 10.33 -2.78 0.37
CA PHE A 205 9.69 -3.48 -0.72
C PHE A 205 10.69 -4.39 -1.44
N ARG A 206 10.24 -5.61 -1.76
CA ARG A 206 10.99 -6.61 -2.53
C ARG A 206 10.08 -7.22 -3.58
N GLY A 207 10.64 -7.65 -4.71
CA GLY A 207 9.83 -8.21 -5.80
C GLY A 207 8.79 -7.21 -6.29
N ILE A 208 9.19 -5.93 -6.41
CA ILE A 208 8.37 -4.90 -7.04
C ILE A 208 8.28 -5.20 -8.53
N ASN A 209 7.10 -5.09 -9.11
CA ASN A 209 6.90 -5.27 -10.54
C ASN A 209 7.55 -4.14 -11.35
N ASN A 210 7.96 -4.45 -12.58
CA ASN A 210 8.57 -3.46 -13.47
C ASN A 210 7.58 -2.33 -13.79
N LEU A 211 8.13 -1.20 -14.23
CA LEU A 211 7.34 -0.12 -14.83
C LEU A 211 6.44 -0.69 -15.93
N LYS A 212 5.23 -0.16 -16.04
CA LYS A 212 4.27 -0.58 -17.07
C LYS A 212 4.89 -0.37 -18.46
N GLY A 213 4.63 -1.28 -19.40
CA GLY A 213 5.14 -1.20 -20.79
C GLY A 213 6.66 -1.36 -20.96
N ARG A 214 7.42 -1.45 -19.87
CA ARG A 214 8.88 -1.55 -19.94
C ARG A 214 9.32 -2.98 -20.23
N VAL A 215 10.05 -3.15 -21.33
CA VAL A 215 10.58 -4.46 -21.76
C VAL A 215 11.96 -4.75 -21.21
N GLU A 216 12.72 -3.74 -20.79
CA GLU A 216 14.05 -3.96 -20.21
C GLU A 216 13.95 -4.66 -18.85
N PRO A 217 14.84 -5.64 -18.57
CA PRO A 217 14.90 -6.28 -17.27
C PRO A 217 15.09 -5.27 -16.13
N GLN A 218 14.39 -5.49 -15.01
CA GLN A 218 14.65 -4.74 -13.79
C GLN A 218 16.02 -5.08 -13.23
N SER A 219 16.70 -4.08 -12.68
CA SER A 219 17.90 -4.34 -11.89
C SER A 219 17.53 -4.83 -10.48
N GLU A 220 18.47 -5.48 -9.80
CA GLU A 220 18.24 -6.00 -8.44
C GLU A 220 17.96 -4.90 -7.40
N GLY A 221 18.29 -3.64 -7.68
CA GLY A 221 17.93 -2.52 -6.83
C GLY A 221 18.86 -2.24 -5.65
N TYR A 222 20.08 -2.81 -5.62
CA TYR A 222 21.10 -2.51 -4.62
C TYR A 222 21.88 -1.22 -4.93
N SER A 223 21.18 -0.11 -5.20
CA SER A 223 21.83 1.16 -5.48
C SER A 223 22.52 1.74 -4.24
N GLU A 224 23.39 2.73 -4.45
CA GLU A 224 23.98 3.48 -3.33
C GLU A 224 22.92 4.09 -2.43
N GLY A 225 21.85 4.64 -3.02
CA GLY A 225 20.70 5.16 -2.28
C GLY A 225 20.01 4.08 -1.44
N TYR A 226 19.72 2.92 -2.04
CA TYR A 226 19.10 1.80 -1.33
C TYR A 226 19.95 1.33 -0.14
N ASN A 227 21.26 1.14 -0.34
CA ASN A 227 22.16 0.67 0.71
C ASN A 227 22.33 1.70 1.84
N ARG A 228 22.29 2.99 1.51
CA ARG A 228 22.28 4.08 2.49
C ARG A 228 21.00 4.06 3.32
N ALA A 229 19.84 4.00 2.65
CA ALA A 229 18.54 3.94 3.32
C ALA A 229 18.41 2.70 4.23
N LEU A 230 18.95 1.57 3.80
CA LEU A 230 18.99 0.35 4.60
C LEU A 230 19.82 0.55 5.88
N THR A 231 20.95 1.23 5.76
CA THR A 231 21.83 1.56 6.88
C THR A 231 21.14 2.51 7.86
N ASP A 232 20.49 3.56 7.35
CA ASP A 232 19.74 4.54 8.15
C ASP A 232 18.61 3.87 8.93
N MET A 233 17.85 2.98 8.27
CA MET A 233 16.82 2.15 8.90
C MET A 233 17.39 1.29 10.03
N MET A 234 18.49 0.56 9.78
CA MET A 234 19.15 -0.27 10.80
C MET A 234 19.65 0.56 12.00
N MET A 235 20.12 1.78 11.77
CA MET A 235 20.54 2.68 12.85
C MET A 235 19.35 3.21 13.66
N ALA A 236 18.25 3.56 13.00
CA ALA A 236 17.02 4.00 13.67
C ALA A 236 16.45 2.90 14.59
N ASP A 237 16.39 1.65 14.10
CA ASP A 237 15.95 0.50 14.88
C ASP A 237 16.83 0.26 16.11
N LYS A 238 18.16 0.39 15.96
CA LYS A 238 19.10 0.25 17.08
C LYS A 238 18.85 1.31 18.15
N LYS A 239 18.64 2.57 17.75
CA LYS A 239 18.35 3.68 18.68
C LYS A 239 17.03 3.47 19.41
N GLN A 240 15.98 3.01 18.73
CA GLN A 240 14.71 2.68 19.37
C GLN A 240 14.85 1.53 20.38
N LYS A 241 15.60 0.47 20.03
CA LYS A 241 15.86 -0.64 20.96
C LYS A 241 16.66 -0.20 22.20
N HIS A 242 17.70 0.62 22.03
CA HIS A 242 18.47 1.16 23.15
C HIS A 242 17.70 2.19 23.98
N GLY A 243 16.74 2.93 23.40
CA GLY A 243 15.87 3.84 24.15
C GLY A 243 14.84 3.13 25.03
N ASN A 244 14.49 1.88 24.71
CA ASN A 244 13.57 1.05 25.50
C ASN A 244 14.28 0.16 26.52
N GLU A 245 15.59 -0.04 26.41
CA GLU A 245 16.39 -0.68 27.44
C GLU A 245 16.73 0.34 28.53
N LYS A 246 15.97 0.34 29.63
CA LYS A 246 16.37 1.08 30.83
C LYS A 246 17.74 0.59 31.27
N THR A 247 18.73 1.48 31.29
CA THR A 247 20.05 1.12 31.78
C THR A 247 19.96 0.77 33.27
N VAL A 248 20.95 0.02 33.79
CA VAL A 248 21.05 -0.24 35.24
C VAL A 248 21.07 1.08 36.03
N GLN A 249 21.62 2.15 35.46
CA GLN A 249 21.60 3.50 36.04
C GLN A 249 20.19 4.10 36.07
N ASP A 250 19.39 3.94 35.01
CA ASP A 250 17.99 4.39 34.97
C ASP A 250 17.09 3.61 35.95
N LEU A 251 17.40 2.33 36.17
CA LEU A 251 16.71 1.50 37.17
C LEU A 251 17.10 1.90 38.61
N VAL A 252 18.38 2.19 38.85
CA VAL A 252 18.89 2.65 40.15
C VAL A 252 18.35 4.03 40.51
N GLN A 253 18.24 4.94 39.53
CA GLN A 253 17.67 6.28 39.75
C GLN A 253 16.17 6.20 40.09
N ASN A 254 15.40 5.40 39.34
CA ASN A 254 13.98 5.15 39.64
C ASN A 254 13.74 4.52 41.04
N LEU A 255 14.69 3.71 41.54
CA LEU A 255 14.61 3.14 42.89
C LEU A 255 14.88 4.18 43.98
N ARG A 256 15.81 5.11 43.76
CA ARG A 256 16.08 6.24 44.65
C ARG A 256 14.88 7.20 44.74
N ASP A 257 14.32 7.58 43.60
CA ASP A 257 13.21 8.53 43.54
C ASP A 257 11.95 7.97 44.24
N LYS A 258 11.74 6.64 44.20
CA LYS A 258 10.67 5.96 44.95
C LYS A 258 10.92 5.86 46.46
N GLN A 259 12.17 5.89 46.91
CA GLN A 259 12.51 5.88 48.34
C GLN A 259 12.39 7.27 48.96
N GLU A 260 12.72 8.33 48.21
CA GLU A 260 12.58 9.71 48.68
C GLU A 260 11.11 10.14 48.82
N SER A 261 10.20 9.59 48.00
CA SER A 261 8.75 9.85 48.10
C SER A 261 8.07 9.24 49.35
N ARG A 262 8.76 8.39 50.12
CA ARG A 262 8.20 7.73 51.32
C ARG A 262 8.61 8.39 52.64
N GLY A 263 9.39 9.47 52.60
CA GLY A 263 9.76 10.25 53.79
C GLY A 263 8.88 11.48 53.95
N TYR A 264 8.35 11.69 55.16
CA TYR A 264 7.63 12.87 55.67
C TYR A 264 6.10 12.92 55.45
N GLY A 265 5.39 12.07 56.20
CA GLY A 265 4.05 12.37 56.72
C GLY A 265 4.06 12.36 58.25
N ARG A 266 4.58 13.42 58.89
CA ARG A 266 4.42 13.64 60.35
C ARG A 266 3.11 14.39 60.57
N THR A 267 2.06 13.68 60.95
CA THR A 267 0.81 14.27 61.45
C THR A 267 1.05 14.76 62.88
N VAL A 268 0.91 16.07 63.10
CA VAL A 268 0.90 16.68 64.44
C VAL A 268 -0.57 16.81 64.87
N ALA A 269 -0.95 16.10 65.92
CA ALA A 269 -2.26 16.24 66.55
C ALA A 269 -2.25 17.42 67.54
N ARG A 270 -3.29 18.25 67.49
CA ARG A 270 -3.75 19.12 68.59
C ARG A 270 -5.16 18.68 68.94
#